data_AF-A0A842NM28-F1
#
_entry.id   AF-A0A842NM28-F1
#
_cell.length_a   1.000
_cell.length_b   1.000
_cell.length_c   1.000
_cell.angle_alpha   90.00
_cell.angle_beta   90.00
_cell.angle_gamma   90.00
#
_symmetry.space_group_name_H-M   'P 1'
#
loop_
_entity.id
_entity.type
_entity.pdbx_description
1 polymer ?
#
loop_
_entity_poly.entity_id
_entity_poly.type
_entity_poly.pdbx_seq_one_letter_code
_entity_poly.pdbx_strand_id
1 'polypeptide(L)'
;MCNLFKKIPHNIEIIACPGNHDASHIAEPQPPFYKEFASALYEIPNLTIVSNPSMINIHASEDFEGFNVLMYHGYSFDYYVANVSAVRNQGGYDRADLIMKHLLQRRHLAPTYTSTPYIPKKEDPLIIEKLPDFFATGHIHKCSISSYKNITLICGSCWQSKTSFQEKVGHHPEPARVPIVNLKTRAIKILRF
;
A
#
# COMPACT_ATOMS: atom_id res chain seq x y z
N MET A 1 -14.60 8.12 -10.63
CA MET A 1 -13.13 8.02 -10.44
C MET A 1 -12.34 8.44 -11.67
N CYS A 2 -12.57 7.85 -12.85
CA CYS A 2 -11.78 8.12 -14.08
C CYS A 2 -11.64 9.61 -14.44
N ASN A 3 -12.70 10.41 -14.30
CA ASN A 3 -12.66 11.85 -14.59
C ASN A 3 -11.69 12.63 -13.69
N LEU A 4 -11.37 12.15 -12.49
CA LEU A 4 -10.38 12.76 -11.61
C LEU A 4 -8.95 12.39 -12.05
N PHE A 5 -8.72 11.12 -12.40
CA PHE A 5 -7.44 10.67 -12.92
C PHE A 5 -7.05 11.40 -14.22
N LYS A 6 -8.01 11.64 -15.11
CA LYS A 6 -7.80 12.41 -16.36
C LYS A 6 -7.38 13.88 -16.13
N LYS A 7 -7.50 14.42 -14.91
CA LYS A 7 -7.00 15.76 -14.56
C LYS A 7 -5.52 15.77 -14.16
N ILE A 8 -4.91 14.61 -13.93
CA ILE A 8 -3.49 14.51 -13.60
C ILE A 8 -2.69 14.75 -14.89
N PRO A 9 -1.67 15.64 -14.88
CA PRO A 9 -0.83 15.90 -16.04
C PRO A 9 -0.25 14.63 -16.66
N HIS A 10 -0.27 14.53 -18.00
CA HIS A 10 0.16 13.33 -18.74
C HIS A 10 1.62 12.95 -18.53
N ASN A 11 2.47 13.90 -18.13
CA ASN A 11 3.89 13.64 -17.83
C ASN A 11 4.13 13.04 -16.44
N ILE A 12 3.07 12.77 -15.67
CA ILE A 12 3.13 12.12 -14.36
C ILE A 12 2.60 10.70 -14.53
N GLU A 13 3.48 9.71 -14.40
CA GLU A 13 3.11 8.30 -14.38
C GLU A 13 2.34 7.96 -13.09
N ILE A 14 1.26 7.21 -13.24
CA ILE A 14 0.39 6.79 -12.14
C ILE A 14 0.39 5.27 -12.08
N ILE A 15 0.66 4.73 -10.90
CA ILE A 15 0.56 3.29 -10.66
C ILE A 15 -0.51 3.06 -9.61
N ALA A 16 -1.53 2.27 -9.97
CA ALA A 16 -2.65 1.94 -9.10
C ALA A 16 -2.66 0.44 -8.79
N CYS A 17 -2.98 0.11 -7.55
CA CYS A 17 -3.05 -1.24 -7.02
C CYS A 17 -4.42 -1.41 -6.34
N PRO A 18 -5.10 -2.56 -6.49
CA PRO A 18 -6.39 -2.80 -5.88
C PRO A 18 -6.29 -2.98 -4.36
N GLY A 19 -7.39 -2.69 -3.68
CA GLY A 19 -7.63 -3.09 -2.30
C GLY A 19 -8.85 -4.02 -2.17
N ASN A 20 -9.25 -4.25 -0.93
CA ASN A 20 -10.35 -5.18 -0.60
C ASN A 20 -11.76 -4.65 -0.90
N HIS A 21 -11.89 -3.36 -1.24
CA HIS A 21 -13.15 -2.74 -1.62
C HIS A 21 -13.30 -2.56 -3.14
N ASP A 22 -12.26 -2.90 -3.91
CA ASP A 22 -12.28 -2.72 -5.36
C ASP A 22 -12.89 -3.91 -6.09
N ALA A 23 -13.18 -3.71 -7.38
CA ALA A 23 -13.71 -4.73 -8.28
C ALA A 23 -12.62 -5.77 -8.65
N SER A 24 -12.25 -6.57 -7.66
CA SER A 24 -11.38 -7.74 -7.71
C SER A 24 -11.86 -8.73 -6.65
N HIS A 25 -11.35 -9.96 -6.62
CA HIS A 25 -11.67 -10.85 -5.51
C HIS A 25 -11.00 -10.37 -4.21
N ILE A 26 -11.61 -10.63 -3.06
CA ILE A 26 -11.10 -10.15 -1.76
C ILE A 26 -9.80 -10.85 -1.34
N ALA A 27 -9.61 -12.10 -1.76
CA ALA A 27 -8.47 -12.90 -1.33
C ALA A 27 -7.17 -12.45 -2.00
N GLU A 28 -6.06 -12.48 -1.28
CA GLU A 28 -4.75 -12.09 -1.78
C GLU A 28 -4.02 -13.32 -2.37
N PRO A 29 -3.28 -13.19 -3.48
CA PRO A 29 -3.00 -11.96 -4.21
C PRO A 29 -4.16 -11.56 -5.13
N GLN A 30 -4.53 -10.29 -5.14
CA GLN A 30 -5.58 -9.77 -6.01
C GLN A 30 -5.01 -9.41 -7.40
N PRO A 31 -5.62 -9.82 -8.51
CA PRO A 31 -5.26 -9.34 -9.84
C PRO A 31 -5.61 -7.85 -9.97
N PRO A 32 -5.08 -7.18 -11.02
CA PRO A 32 -5.57 -5.86 -11.45
C PRO A 32 -7.09 -5.82 -11.54
N PHE A 33 -7.69 -4.62 -11.44
CA PHE A 33 -9.15 -4.44 -11.51
C PHE A 33 -9.78 -5.21 -12.69
N TYR A 34 -10.90 -5.88 -12.47
CA TYR A 34 -11.60 -6.56 -13.56
C TYR A 34 -12.02 -5.55 -14.63
N LYS A 35 -11.58 -5.78 -15.87
CA LYS A 35 -11.81 -4.85 -17.00
C LYS A 35 -13.28 -4.62 -17.28
N GLU A 36 -14.15 -5.58 -16.98
CA GLU A 36 -15.60 -5.45 -17.13
C GLU A 36 -16.19 -4.31 -16.29
N PHE A 37 -15.60 -3.99 -15.13
CA PHE A 37 -16.04 -2.92 -14.24
C PHE A 37 -15.16 -1.66 -14.33
N ALA A 38 -13.93 -1.80 -14.83
CA ALA A 38 -12.90 -0.76 -14.76
C ALA A 38 -12.29 -0.37 -16.12
N SER A 39 -12.91 -0.75 -17.24
CA SER A 39 -12.40 -0.51 -18.61
C SER A 39 -11.91 0.93 -18.84
N ALA A 40 -12.69 1.92 -18.40
CA ALA A 40 -12.37 3.33 -18.57
C ALA A 40 -11.10 3.80 -17.81
N LEU A 41 -10.61 3.05 -16.82
CA LEU A 41 -9.31 3.31 -16.19
C LEU A 41 -8.16 2.83 -17.07
N TYR A 42 -8.32 1.69 -17.74
CA TYR A 42 -7.32 1.13 -18.65
C TYR A 42 -7.13 1.96 -19.93
N GLU A 43 -8.05 2.88 -20.23
CA GLU A 43 -7.95 3.83 -21.35
C GLU A 43 -7.11 5.08 -21.01
N ILE A 44 -6.67 5.26 -19.77
CA ILE A 44 -5.88 6.43 -19.34
C ILE A 44 -4.39 6.16 -19.67
N PRO A 45 -3.76 6.93 -20.57
CA PRO A 45 -2.44 6.57 -21.12
C PRO A 45 -1.30 6.46 -20.09
N ASN A 46 -1.31 7.32 -19.07
CA ASN A 46 -0.31 7.40 -18.00
C ASN A 46 -0.75 6.69 -16.71
N LEU A 47 -1.69 5.74 -16.79
CA LEU A 47 -2.15 4.93 -15.66
C LEU A 47 -1.83 3.46 -15.88
N THR A 48 -0.95 2.91 -15.05
CA THR A 48 -0.65 1.49 -14.99
C THR A 48 -1.36 0.86 -13.78
N ILE A 49 -2.19 -0.15 -14.01
CA ILE A 49 -2.86 -0.90 -12.94
C ILE A 49 -2.10 -2.21 -12.71
N VAL A 50 -1.68 -2.46 -11.48
CA VAL A 50 -0.92 -3.63 -11.04
C VAL A 50 -1.73 -4.52 -10.09
N SER A 51 -1.20 -5.69 -9.73
CA SER A 51 -1.78 -6.58 -8.73
C SER A 51 -1.56 -6.07 -7.29
N ASN A 52 -2.30 -6.64 -6.33
CA ASN A 52 -2.00 -6.52 -4.90
C ASN A 52 -1.55 -7.88 -4.33
N PRO A 53 -0.34 -8.01 -3.79
CA PRO A 53 0.77 -7.06 -3.85
C PRO A 53 1.39 -6.95 -5.26
N SER A 54 2.31 -6.00 -5.43
CA SER A 54 3.16 -5.89 -6.61
C SER A 54 4.53 -5.30 -6.25
N MET A 55 5.60 -5.86 -6.85
CA MET A 55 6.93 -5.26 -6.83
C MET A 55 7.16 -4.56 -8.17
N ILE A 56 7.24 -3.23 -8.15
CA ILE A 56 7.50 -2.41 -9.34
C ILE A 56 8.92 -1.85 -9.28
N ASN A 57 9.56 -1.67 -10.43
CA ASN A 57 10.80 -0.93 -10.52
C ASN A 57 10.53 0.40 -11.24
N ILE A 58 11.02 1.49 -10.67
CA ILE A 58 10.89 2.84 -11.24
C ILE A 58 12.27 3.42 -11.54
N HIS A 59 12.35 4.18 -12.64
CA HIS A 59 13.55 4.92 -13.07
C HIS A 59 14.78 4.06 -13.42
N ALA A 60 14.66 2.75 -13.64
CA ALA A 60 15.78 1.97 -14.18
C ALA A 60 16.27 2.53 -15.53
N SER A 61 17.59 2.54 -15.70
CA SER A 61 18.30 2.96 -16.91
C SER A 61 19.65 2.22 -16.98
N GLU A 62 20.44 2.45 -18.03
CA GLU A 62 21.75 1.79 -18.18
C GLU A 62 22.70 2.06 -17.01
N ASP A 63 22.66 3.27 -16.43
CA ASP A 63 23.53 3.70 -15.33
C ASP A 63 22.88 3.63 -13.94
N PHE A 64 21.63 3.18 -13.85
CA PHE A 64 20.88 3.14 -12.58
C PHE A 64 19.93 1.95 -12.54
N GLU A 65 20.09 1.07 -11.55
CA GLU A 65 19.25 -0.13 -11.34
C GLU A 65 17.76 0.18 -11.06
N GLY A 66 17.42 1.45 -10.86
CA GLY A 66 16.10 1.90 -10.48
C GLY A 66 15.83 1.71 -8.99
N PHE A 67 14.63 2.09 -8.56
CA PHE A 67 14.14 1.83 -7.21
C PHE A 67 13.05 0.78 -7.25
N ASN A 68 13.14 -0.20 -6.35
CA ASN A 68 12.11 -1.21 -6.18
C ASN A 68 11.07 -0.70 -5.17
N VAL A 69 9.81 -0.63 -5.59
CA VAL A 69 8.67 -0.26 -4.74
C VAL A 69 7.79 -1.49 -4.56
N LEU A 70 7.68 -1.95 -3.31
CA LEU A 70 6.69 -2.95 -2.93
C LEU A 70 5.38 -2.24 -2.61
N MET A 71 4.37 -2.48 -3.42
CA MET A 71 3.00 -2.02 -3.19
C MET A 71 2.18 -3.16 -2.57
N TYR A 72 1.53 -2.89 -1.45
CA TYR A 72 0.61 -3.81 -0.79
C TYR A 72 -0.52 -3.02 -0.16
N HIS A 73 -1.78 -3.38 -0.42
CA HIS A 73 -2.91 -2.62 0.14
C HIS A 73 -2.88 -2.59 1.67
N GLY A 74 -2.61 -3.74 2.31
CA GLY A 74 -2.48 -3.81 3.77
C GLY A 74 -3.57 -4.61 4.47
N TYR A 75 -4.31 -5.50 3.80
CA TYR A 75 -5.45 -6.22 4.41
C TYR A 75 -5.07 -6.93 5.72
N SER A 76 -3.85 -7.48 5.78
CA SER A 76 -3.36 -8.19 6.95
C SER A 76 -3.15 -7.31 8.19
N PHE A 77 -3.18 -5.99 8.05
CA PHE A 77 -2.83 -5.06 9.13
C PHE A 77 -3.77 -5.17 10.33
N ASP A 78 -5.08 -5.32 10.08
CA ASP A 78 -6.08 -5.50 11.15
C ASP A 78 -5.72 -6.67 12.07
N TYR A 79 -5.29 -7.79 11.47
CA TYR A 79 -4.88 -8.96 12.22
C TYR A 79 -3.70 -8.65 13.13
N TYR A 80 -2.66 -7.99 12.64
CA TYR A 80 -1.47 -7.70 13.44
C TYR A 80 -1.69 -6.62 14.48
N VAL A 81 -2.57 -5.64 14.21
CA VAL A 81 -3.03 -4.69 15.23
C VAL A 81 -3.74 -5.42 16.36
N ALA A 82 -4.61 -6.38 16.05
CA ALA A 82 -5.37 -7.12 17.05
C ALA A 82 -4.51 -8.13 17.82
N ASN A 83 -3.58 -8.82 17.16
CA ASN A 83 -2.91 -10.02 17.71
C ASN A 83 -1.45 -9.82 18.12
N VAL A 84 -0.77 -8.76 17.68
CA VAL A 84 0.62 -8.49 18.08
C VAL A 84 0.66 -7.44 19.16
N SER A 85 0.86 -7.87 20.41
CA SER A 85 0.93 -6.99 21.58
C SER A 85 1.91 -5.83 21.41
N ALA A 86 3.07 -6.08 20.81
CA ALA A 86 4.08 -5.04 20.55
C ALA A 86 3.58 -3.93 19.62
N VAL A 87 2.71 -4.23 18.65
CA VAL A 87 2.09 -3.24 17.76
C VAL A 87 0.94 -2.55 18.51
N ARG A 88 0.03 -3.34 19.07
CA ARG A 88 -1.17 -2.86 19.78
C ARG A 88 -0.84 -1.89 20.90
N ASN A 89 0.10 -2.26 21.76
CA ASN A 89 0.46 -1.48 22.95
C ASN A 89 1.29 -0.23 22.60
N GLN A 90 1.82 -0.12 21.38
CA GLN A 90 2.62 1.03 20.94
C GLN A 90 1.88 1.98 20.01
N GLY A 91 0.56 1.81 19.84
CA GLY A 91 -0.31 2.72 19.08
C GLY A 91 -1.22 2.04 18.07
N GLY A 92 -1.08 0.73 17.83
CA GLY A 92 -2.03 -0.03 16.99
C GLY A 92 -2.22 0.61 15.60
N TYR A 93 -3.46 0.99 15.30
CA TYR A 93 -3.86 1.65 14.05
C TYR A 93 -3.16 2.98 13.78
N ASP A 94 -2.65 3.66 14.81
CA ASP A 94 -1.92 4.93 14.66
C ASP A 94 -0.45 4.73 14.28
N ARG A 95 0.03 3.46 14.23
CA ARG A 95 1.44 3.10 14.00
C ARG A 95 1.60 2.06 12.89
N ALA A 96 1.16 2.42 11.69
CA ALA A 96 1.34 1.63 10.47
C ALA A 96 2.79 1.16 10.28
N ASP A 97 3.74 2.04 10.59
CA ASP A 97 5.17 1.79 10.50
C ASP A 97 5.63 0.57 11.32
N LEU A 98 5.03 0.32 12.48
CA LEU A 98 5.35 -0.85 13.30
C LEU A 98 4.85 -2.15 12.69
N ILE A 99 3.68 -2.12 12.03
CA ILE A 99 3.13 -3.27 11.31
C ILE A 99 4.00 -3.56 10.09
N MET A 100 4.30 -2.53 9.29
CA MET A 100 5.15 -2.66 8.10
C MET A 100 6.54 -3.22 8.47
N LYS A 101 7.14 -2.71 9.55
CA LYS A 101 8.39 -3.26 10.10
C LYS A 101 8.25 -4.72 10.53
N HIS A 102 7.15 -5.07 11.19
CA HIS A 102 6.88 -6.44 11.63
C HIS A 102 6.83 -7.43 10.45
N LEU A 103 6.18 -7.04 9.35
CA LEU A 103 6.09 -7.83 8.12
C LEU A 103 7.45 -7.95 7.42
N LEU A 104 8.20 -6.84 7.30
CA LEU A 104 9.55 -6.87 6.71
C LEU A 104 10.51 -7.75 7.49
N GLN A 105 10.44 -7.78 8.82
CA GLN A 105 11.23 -8.68 9.67
C GLN A 105 10.96 -10.16 9.39
N ARG A 106 9.74 -10.48 8.96
CA ARG A 106 9.29 -11.85 8.62
C ARG A 106 9.41 -12.17 7.14
N ARG A 107 9.77 -11.18 6.32
CA ARG A 107 9.86 -11.31 4.86
C ARG A 107 8.57 -11.84 4.23
N HIS A 108 7.43 -11.46 4.79
CA HIS A 108 6.12 -11.93 4.35
C HIS A 108 5.03 -10.90 4.68
N LEU A 109 4.08 -10.69 3.78
CA LEU A 109 3.02 -9.67 3.92
C LEU A 109 1.85 -10.13 4.81
N ALA A 110 1.63 -11.43 4.92
CA ALA A 110 0.63 -12.03 5.82
C ALA A 110 1.09 -13.39 6.44
N PRO A 111 2.19 -13.42 7.21
CA PRO A 111 2.84 -14.68 7.66
C PRO A 111 1.98 -15.59 8.53
N THR A 112 0.98 -15.05 9.23
CA THR A 112 0.08 -15.86 10.05
C THR A 112 -1.11 -16.35 9.22
N TYR A 113 -1.38 -17.65 9.28
CA TYR A 113 -2.58 -18.24 8.68
C TYR A 113 -3.84 -17.51 9.18
N THR A 114 -4.79 -17.24 8.29
CA THR A 114 -5.99 -16.40 8.51
C THR A 114 -5.76 -14.89 8.71
N SER A 115 -4.50 -14.39 8.66
CA SER A 115 -4.27 -12.94 8.76
C SER A 115 -4.77 -12.17 7.53
N THR A 116 -4.97 -12.85 6.40
CA THR A 116 -5.66 -12.34 5.20
C THR A 116 -6.41 -13.50 4.54
N PRO A 117 -7.56 -13.27 3.86
CA PRO A 117 -8.12 -14.25 2.94
C PRO A 117 -7.08 -14.50 1.84
N TYR A 118 -6.73 -15.76 1.61
CA TYR A 118 -5.60 -16.13 0.75
C TYR A 118 -6.04 -17.11 -0.33
N ILE A 119 -5.60 -16.89 -1.57
CA ILE A 119 -5.76 -17.87 -2.66
C ILE A 119 -4.52 -18.76 -2.69
N PRO A 120 -4.66 -20.07 -2.42
CA PRO A 120 -3.54 -21.00 -2.50
C PRO A 120 -2.91 -21.00 -3.89
N LYS A 121 -1.60 -20.76 -3.93
CA LYS A 121 -0.77 -20.91 -5.12
C LYS A 121 0.38 -21.86 -4.85
N LYS A 122 1.00 -22.37 -5.92
CA LYS A 122 2.19 -23.23 -5.84
C LYS A 122 3.36 -22.50 -5.17
N GLU A 123 3.50 -21.22 -5.49
CA GLU A 123 4.47 -20.29 -4.91
C GLU A 123 3.70 -19.21 -4.16
N ASP A 124 4.17 -18.84 -2.98
CA ASP A 124 3.48 -17.87 -2.13
C ASP A 124 3.80 -16.43 -2.58
N PRO A 125 2.83 -15.71 -3.17
CA PRO A 125 3.01 -14.38 -3.71
C PRO A 125 3.10 -13.29 -2.62
N LEU A 126 2.90 -13.64 -1.36
CA LEU A 126 3.02 -12.72 -0.23
C LEU A 126 4.41 -12.76 0.41
N ILE A 127 5.29 -13.66 -0.04
CA ILE A 127 6.71 -13.67 0.34
C ILE A 127 7.40 -12.43 -0.26
N ILE A 128 8.19 -11.77 0.58
CA ILE A 128 9.04 -10.64 0.18
C ILE A 128 10.41 -11.19 -0.19
N GLU A 129 10.55 -11.74 -1.40
CA GLU A 129 11.77 -12.39 -1.88
C GLU A 129 12.94 -11.42 -2.05
N LYS A 130 12.67 -10.27 -2.68
CA LYS A 130 13.63 -9.15 -2.81
C LYS A 130 13.22 -8.03 -1.85
N LEU A 131 14.18 -7.48 -1.12
CA LEU A 131 13.93 -6.31 -0.28
C LEU A 131 13.66 -5.08 -1.15
N PRO A 132 12.60 -4.31 -0.89
CA PRO A 132 12.32 -3.09 -1.64
C PRO A 132 13.13 -1.90 -1.10
N ASP A 133 13.25 -0.86 -1.92
CA ASP A 133 13.72 0.46 -1.49
C ASP A 133 12.59 1.25 -0.80
N PHE A 134 11.36 1.05 -1.28
CA PHE A 134 10.14 1.66 -0.79
C PHE A 134 9.08 0.61 -0.53
N PHE A 135 8.46 0.62 0.64
CA PHE A 135 7.29 -0.19 0.95
C PHE A 135 6.09 0.73 1.09
N ALA A 136 5.14 0.66 0.16
CA ALA A 136 3.97 1.53 0.09
C ALA A 136 2.70 0.76 0.41
N THR A 137 1.90 1.28 1.35
CA THR A 137 0.69 0.64 1.86
C THR A 137 -0.45 1.62 2.09
N GLY A 138 -1.65 1.10 2.37
CA GLY A 138 -2.83 1.88 2.72
C GLY A 138 -3.65 1.17 3.81
N HIS A 139 -4.93 0.93 3.51
CA HIS A 139 -5.91 0.20 4.34
C HIS A 139 -6.32 0.87 5.66
N ILE A 140 -5.38 1.30 6.50
CA ILE A 140 -5.68 1.79 7.86
C ILE A 140 -5.99 3.29 7.95
N HIS A 141 -5.94 3.99 6.82
CA HIS A 141 -6.33 5.40 6.70
C HIS A 141 -5.48 6.37 7.56
N LYS A 142 -4.24 5.99 7.88
CA LYS A 142 -3.29 6.78 8.68
C LYS A 142 -2.10 7.17 7.83
N CYS A 143 -1.76 8.46 7.83
CA CYS A 143 -0.57 8.91 7.10
C CYS A 143 0.69 8.68 7.96
N SER A 144 1.64 7.89 7.46
CA SER A 144 2.93 7.74 8.12
C SER A 144 4.04 7.57 7.11
N ILE A 145 5.20 8.18 7.37
CA ILE A 145 6.42 7.92 6.62
C ILE A 145 7.54 7.69 7.63
N SER A 146 8.25 6.58 7.48
CA SER A 146 9.37 6.23 8.34
C SER A 146 10.44 5.46 7.57
N SER A 147 11.49 5.04 8.26
CA SER A 147 12.58 4.25 7.68
C SER A 147 12.87 3.04 8.57
N TYR A 148 13.11 1.89 7.94
CA TYR A 148 13.61 0.70 8.60
C TYR A 148 14.71 0.06 7.78
N LYS A 149 15.95 0.04 8.32
CA LYS A 149 17.13 -0.53 7.64
C LYS A 149 17.27 -0.07 6.17
N ASN A 150 17.16 1.25 5.96
CA ASN A 150 17.21 1.89 4.63
C ASN A 150 16.04 1.55 3.69
N ILE A 151 14.96 0.96 4.18
CA ILE A 151 13.69 0.83 3.44
C ILE A 151 12.78 1.96 3.90
N THR A 152 12.28 2.76 2.95
CA THR A 152 11.32 3.83 3.26
C THR A 152 9.93 3.23 3.36
N LEU A 153 9.30 3.37 4.53
CA LEU A 153 7.95 2.87 4.79
C LEU A 153 6.96 4.00 4.58
N ILE A 154 6.00 3.80 3.70
CA ILE A 154 4.98 4.79 3.34
C ILE A 154 3.60 4.15 3.58
N CYS A 155 2.85 4.71 4.52
CA CYS A 155 1.43 4.43 4.65
C CYS A 155 0.66 5.66 4.13
N GLY A 156 -0.05 5.45 3.03
CA GLY A 156 -0.94 6.44 2.46
C GLY A 156 -2.11 6.70 3.40
N SER A 157 -2.53 7.96 3.47
CA SER A 157 -3.76 8.28 4.19
C SER A 157 -5.00 7.81 3.44
N CYS A 158 -6.14 8.43 3.71
CA CYS A 158 -7.37 8.25 2.94
C CYS A 158 -7.89 9.56 2.35
N TRP A 159 -8.90 9.42 1.51
CA TRP A 159 -9.76 10.51 1.03
C TRP A 159 -11.20 10.37 1.57
N GLN A 160 -11.37 9.61 2.66
CA GLN A 160 -12.65 9.31 3.29
C GLN A 160 -12.68 9.88 4.71
N SER A 161 -13.71 10.66 5.04
CA SER A 161 -13.97 11.08 6.42
C SER A 161 -14.22 9.88 7.33
N LYS A 162 -13.99 10.05 8.64
CA LYS A 162 -14.22 8.99 9.62
C LYS A 162 -15.65 8.44 9.51
N THR A 163 -15.77 7.12 9.36
CA THR A 163 -17.05 6.42 9.29
C THR A 163 -17.54 6.00 10.67
N SER A 164 -18.83 5.69 10.81
CA SER A 164 -19.40 5.17 12.06
C SER A 164 -18.81 3.81 12.47
N PHE A 165 -18.42 2.98 11.50
CA PHE A 165 -17.69 1.74 11.77
C PHE A 165 -16.31 2.04 12.36
N GLN A 166 -15.54 2.92 11.71
CA GLN A 166 -14.22 3.35 12.20
C GLN A 166 -14.30 3.96 13.59
N GLU A 167 -15.35 4.71 13.90
CA GLU A 167 -15.59 5.22 15.25
C GLU A 167 -15.78 4.10 16.28
N LYS A 168 -16.62 3.11 15.98
CA LYS A 168 -16.87 1.97 16.87
C LYS A 168 -15.64 1.13 17.14
N VAL A 169 -14.75 0.99 16.16
CA VAL A 169 -13.53 0.18 16.29
C VAL A 169 -12.29 1.01 16.70
N GLY A 170 -12.48 2.26 17.09
CA GLY A 170 -11.40 3.11 17.63
C GLY A 170 -10.36 3.54 16.60
N HIS A 171 -10.72 3.64 15.32
CA HIS A 171 -9.84 4.17 14.26
C HIS A 171 -9.78 5.70 14.29
N HIS A 172 -8.59 6.23 14.01
CA HIS A 172 -8.31 7.67 13.91
C HIS A 172 -7.77 8.05 12.53
N PRO A 173 -8.62 8.01 11.48
CA PRO A 173 -8.18 8.28 10.12
C PRO A 173 -7.73 9.73 9.94
N GLU A 174 -6.86 9.96 8.96
CA GLU A 174 -6.26 11.27 8.71
C GLU A 174 -6.50 11.75 7.27
N PRO A 175 -7.76 11.96 6.85
CA PRO A 175 -8.09 12.23 5.46
C PRO A 175 -7.31 13.41 4.87
N ALA A 176 -7.12 13.37 3.55
CA ALA A 176 -6.52 14.44 2.77
C ALA A 176 -5.05 14.75 3.13
N ARG A 177 -4.28 13.69 3.45
CA ARG A 177 -2.83 13.77 3.66
C ARG A 177 -2.07 13.00 2.60
N VAL A 178 -1.11 13.67 1.95
CA VAL A 178 -0.34 13.09 0.84
C VAL A 178 1.13 12.98 1.23
N PRO A 179 1.67 11.76 1.40
CA PRO A 179 3.09 11.54 1.61
C PRO A 179 3.88 11.79 0.31
N ILE A 180 4.96 12.57 0.39
CA ILE A 180 5.86 12.88 -0.72
C ILE A 180 7.27 12.50 -0.31
N VAL A 181 7.97 11.78 -1.19
CA VAL A 181 9.37 11.41 -1.03
C VAL A 181 10.16 11.91 -2.24
N ASN A 182 11.24 12.63 -1.99
CA ASN A 182 12.22 12.95 -3.01
C ASN A 182 13.11 11.73 -3.27
N LEU A 183 13.08 11.17 -4.49
CA LEU A 183 13.83 9.95 -4.82
C LEU A 183 15.36 10.13 -4.79
N LYS A 184 15.88 11.34 -5.00
CA LYS A 184 17.32 11.63 -4.99
C LYS A 184 17.87 11.81 -3.57
N THR A 185 17.16 12.52 -2.71
CA THR A 185 17.64 12.88 -1.36
C THR A 185 16.99 12.07 -0.24
N ARG A 186 15.94 11.30 -0.55
CA ARG A 186 15.01 10.69 0.42
C ARG A 186 14.38 11.69 1.39
N ALA A 187 14.38 12.97 1.06
CA ALA A 187 13.67 13.98 1.84
C ALA A 187 12.16 13.71 1.79
N ILE A 188 11.52 13.86 2.94
CA ILE A 188 10.13 13.51 3.16
C ILE A 188 9.30 14.77 3.45
N LYS A 189 8.11 14.85 2.87
CA LYS A 189 7.12 15.89 3.14
C LYS A 189 5.72 15.29 3.18
N ILE A 190 4.86 15.80 4.05
CA ILE A 190 3.43 15.44 4.07
C ILE A 190 2.64 16.71 3.73
N LEU A 191 1.87 16.68 2.64
CA LEU A 191 0.89 17.72 2.35
C LEU A 191 -0.41 17.43 3.09
N ARG A 192 -1.10 18.48 3.52
CA ARG A 192 -2.40 18.42 4.21
C ARG A 192 -3.35 19.38 3.48
N PHE A 193 -4.51 18.87 3.06
CA PHE A 193 -5.54 19.62 2.34
C PHE A 193 -6.81 19.75 3.17
#